data_AF-A0A956R326-F1
#
_entry.id   AF-A0A956R326-F1
#
_cell.length_a   1.000
_cell.length_b   1.000
_cell.length_c   1.000
_cell.angle_alpha   90.00
_cell.angle_beta   90.00
_cell.angle_gamma   90.00
#
_symmetry.space_group_name_H-M   'P 1'
#
loop_
_entity.id
_entity.type
_entity.pdbx_description
1 polymer ?
#
loop_
_entity_poly.entity_id
_entity_poly.type
_entity_poly.pdbx_seq_one_letter_code
_entity_poly.pdbx_strand_id
1 'polypeptide(L)'
;MSASATSFLGRLLEIGPREPEAEGERRRWTIALLILAALAILLRWHATAIGPMSDDYMQYGMVAGLFPGEHYVPFDLYAFLRRGPLMIEHVEKGTAPWWSEPELHGTVLRPLSSLMLTIDHLLLPKNPWAWHVHSQLWFGAAIVSFGFCARRLLGRKVAMLAVLLFALEAGVVSPLGWLANRCVLICATFGFLALRVHLSWRRPDPSTPAWVRRHGPLIEGVLMGLCISGGEYGLAIVVYVFAWELLAGGEDGESWGTRAKATLPVLVPTLAYLVVHKAIGYGTLGADVYADPFHSPLGWAKWALIRMPKLVAGAFWSVPAATIHVFRHPAAIWWHDLTVPPRPTADDYHHM
;
A
#
# COMPACT_ATOMS: atom_id res chain seq x y z
N MET A 1 6.88 -41.12 17.92
CA MET A 1 7.51 -39.82 18.22
C MET A 1 6.97 -38.72 17.29
N SER A 2 5.68 -38.36 17.37
CA SER A 2 5.09 -37.34 16.47
C SER A 2 4.08 -36.42 17.17
N ALA A 3 4.48 -35.82 18.30
CA ALA A 3 3.59 -34.98 19.11
C ALA A 3 4.16 -33.60 19.48
N SER A 4 5.23 -33.09 18.84
CA SER A 4 5.88 -31.86 19.34
C SER A 4 5.83 -30.63 18.43
N ALA A 5 5.66 -30.74 17.10
CA ALA A 5 5.70 -29.57 16.22
C ALA A 5 4.43 -28.70 16.30
N THR A 6 3.25 -29.32 16.32
CA THR A 6 1.95 -28.63 16.43
C THR A 6 1.79 -27.92 17.79
N SER A 7 2.39 -28.50 18.84
CA SER A 7 2.34 -27.95 20.20
C SER A 7 3.27 -26.76 20.44
N PHE A 8 4.30 -26.56 19.61
CA PHE A 8 5.28 -25.49 19.79
C PHE A 8 4.78 -24.18 19.15
N LEU A 9 4.27 -24.26 17.92
CA LEU A 9 3.58 -23.14 17.28
C LEU A 9 2.29 -22.80 18.02
N GLY A 10 1.53 -23.80 18.49
CA GLY A 10 0.35 -23.58 19.33
C GLY A 10 0.68 -22.84 20.64
N ARG A 11 1.82 -23.13 21.28
CA ARG A 11 2.29 -22.43 22.50
C ARG A 11 2.93 -21.07 22.26
N LEU A 12 3.58 -20.85 21.11
CA LEU A 12 4.07 -19.53 20.68
C LEU A 12 2.93 -18.59 20.22
N LEU A 13 1.86 -19.18 19.71
CA LEU A 13 0.63 -18.53 19.27
C LEU A 13 -0.52 -18.73 20.28
N GLU A 14 -0.23 -19.15 21.51
CA GLU A 14 -1.18 -19.08 22.61
C GLU A 14 -1.41 -17.59 22.89
N ILE A 15 -2.24 -16.99 22.04
CA ILE A 15 -2.92 -15.73 22.27
C ILE A 15 -3.96 -16.07 23.35
N GLY A 16 -3.45 -16.33 24.55
CA GLY A 16 -4.26 -16.56 25.72
C GLY A 16 -5.21 -15.37 25.93
N PRO A 17 -6.33 -15.57 26.64
CA PRO A 17 -7.27 -14.51 26.92
C PRO A 17 -6.51 -13.33 27.54
N ARG A 18 -6.46 -12.25 26.77
CA ARG A 18 -5.70 -11.07 27.10
C ARG A 18 -6.36 -10.42 28.31
N GLU A 19 -5.62 -10.17 29.38
CA GLU A 19 -6.17 -9.41 30.50
C GLU A 19 -6.70 -8.06 29.96
N PRO A 20 -7.92 -7.68 30.32
CA PRO A 20 -8.52 -6.46 29.80
C PRO A 20 -7.65 -5.26 30.15
N GLU A 21 -7.36 -4.43 29.15
CA GLU A 21 -6.52 -3.25 29.38
C GLU A 21 -7.25 -2.28 30.33
N ALA A 22 -6.71 -2.11 31.53
CA ALA A 22 -7.15 -1.05 32.43
C ALA A 22 -7.11 0.29 31.68
N GLU A 23 -8.07 1.17 31.94
CA GLU A 23 -8.19 2.47 31.25
C GLU A 23 -6.88 3.28 31.29
N GLY A 24 -6.18 3.25 32.44
CA GLY A 24 -4.86 3.86 32.59
C GLY A 24 -3.79 3.27 31.68
N GLU A 25 -3.85 1.98 31.36
CA GLU A 25 -2.93 1.34 30.41
C GLU A 25 -3.24 1.77 28.96
N ARG A 26 -4.52 1.83 28.57
CA ARG A 26 -4.93 2.34 27.25
C ARG A 26 -4.45 3.76 26.99
N ARG A 27 -4.60 4.63 28.00
CA ARG A 27 -4.11 6.01 27.92
C ARG A 27 -2.60 6.07 27.78
N ARG A 28 -1.85 5.33 28.59
CA ARG A 28 -0.37 5.26 28.50
C ARG A 28 0.09 4.72 27.16
N TRP A 29 -0.57 3.69 26.63
CA TRP A 29 -0.28 3.12 25.32
C TRP A 29 -0.50 4.17 24.21
N THR A 30 -1.64 4.85 24.23
CA THR A 30 -1.95 5.90 23.26
C THR A 30 -0.93 7.04 23.30
N ILE A 31 -0.57 7.51 24.49
CA ILE A 31 0.47 8.54 24.66
C ILE A 31 1.81 8.05 24.11
N ALA A 32 2.22 6.82 24.41
CA ALA A 32 3.46 6.25 23.89
C ALA A 32 3.48 6.19 22.35
N LEU A 33 2.36 5.80 21.72
CA LEU A 33 2.22 5.82 20.25
C LEU A 33 2.33 7.23 19.67
N LEU A 34 1.68 8.23 20.32
CA LEU A 34 1.75 9.62 19.87
C LEU A 34 3.16 10.19 20.00
N ILE A 35 3.85 9.90 21.10
CA ILE A 35 5.26 10.30 21.29
C ILE A 35 6.13 9.65 20.22
N LEU A 36 5.97 8.34 19.98
CA LEU A 36 6.75 7.63 18.98
C LEU A 36 6.49 8.16 17.56
N ALA A 37 5.24 8.44 17.22
CA ALA A 37 4.87 9.05 15.95
C ALA A 37 5.50 10.44 15.79
N ALA A 38 5.44 11.29 16.82
CA ALA A 38 6.08 12.60 16.82
C ALA A 38 7.61 12.49 16.65
N LEU A 39 8.26 11.59 17.39
CA LEU A 39 9.70 11.35 17.24
C LEU A 39 10.07 10.83 15.85
N ALA A 40 9.26 9.93 15.27
CA ALA A 40 9.49 9.40 13.93
C ALA A 40 9.34 10.49 12.84
N ILE A 41 8.38 11.40 12.99
CA ILE A 41 8.21 12.58 12.14
C ILE A 41 9.41 13.52 12.29
N LEU A 42 9.80 13.85 13.53
CA LEU A 42 10.94 14.72 13.80
C LEU A 42 12.23 14.18 13.19
N LEU A 43 12.47 12.87 13.32
CA LEU A 43 13.64 12.20 12.75
C LEU A 43 13.68 12.31 11.21
N ARG A 44 12.51 12.36 10.57
CA ARG A 44 12.38 12.43 9.10
C ARG A 44 11.93 13.80 8.61
N TRP A 45 12.02 14.82 9.44
CA TRP A 45 11.50 16.15 9.15
C TRP A 45 12.11 16.75 7.89
N HIS A 46 13.37 16.42 7.59
CA HIS A 46 14.05 16.85 6.36
C HIS A 46 13.30 16.49 5.08
N ALA A 47 12.39 15.50 5.10
CA ALA A 47 11.57 15.16 3.94
C ALA A 47 10.67 16.32 3.50
N THR A 48 10.34 17.26 4.41
CA THR A 48 9.55 18.45 4.05
C THR A 48 10.27 19.44 3.14
N ALA A 49 11.59 19.30 3.01
CA ALA A 49 12.42 20.18 2.18
C ALA A 49 12.71 19.60 0.78
N ILE A 50 12.21 18.40 0.45
CA ILE A 50 12.54 17.72 -0.81
C ILE A 50 11.90 18.45 -2.01
N GLY A 51 10.67 18.92 -1.86
CA GLY A 51 9.90 19.50 -2.96
C GLY A 51 9.26 18.44 -3.86
N PRO A 52 8.55 18.86 -4.92
CA PRO A 52 7.90 17.94 -5.85
C PRO A 52 8.92 17.07 -6.60
N MET A 53 8.59 15.80 -6.84
CA MET A 53 9.37 14.89 -7.69
C MET A 53 8.48 14.01 -8.57
N SER A 54 9.02 13.52 -9.69
CA SER A 54 8.34 12.58 -10.60
C SER A 54 6.88 13.01 -10.88
N ASP A 55 5.93 12.16 -10.51
CA ASP A 55 4.49 12.30 -10.72
C ASP A 55 3.91 13.58 -10.09
N ASP A 56 4.56 14.14 -9.07
CA ASP A 56 4.10 15.37 -8.41
C ASP A 56 4.03 16.53 -9.42
N TYR A 57 4.97 16.58 -10.38
CA TYR A 57 4.95 17.58 -11.46
C TYR A 57 3.81 17.34 -12.44
N MET A 58 3.50 16.07 -12.74
CA MET A 58 2.39 15.71 -13.62
C MET A 58 1.06 16.12 -12.98
N GLN A 59 0.88 15.81 -11.69
CA GLN A 59 -0.31 16.16 -10.91
C GLN A 59 -0.49 17.66 -10.76
N TYR A 60 0.61 18.39 -10.51
CA TYR A 60 0.60 19.84 -10.54
C TYR A 60 0.15 20.36 -11.92
N GLY A 61 0.67 19.78 -13.01
CA GLY A 61 0.26 20.10 -14.37
C GLY A 61 -1.21 19.82 -14.63
N MET A 62 -1.75 18.71 -14.13
CA MET A 62 -3.18 18.36 -14.25
C MET A 62 -4.06 19.40 -13.56
N VAL A 63 -3.71 19.78 -12.33
CA VAL A 63 -4.45 20.81 -11.57
C VAL A 63 -4.34 22.18 -12.22
N ALA A 64 -3.19 22.50 -12.82
CA ALA A 64 -2.95 23.76 -13.51
C ALA A 64 -3.57 23.81 -14.92
N GLY A 65 -4.16 22.72 -15.42
CA GLY A 65 -4.69 22.63 -16.79
C GLY A 65 -3.61 22.65 -17.88
N LEU A 66 -2.37 22.28 -17.54
CA LEU A 66 -1.22 22.25 -18.45
C LEU A 66 -0.94 20.86 -19.02
N PHE A 67 -1.39 19.82 -18.32
CA PHE A 67 -1.13 18.42 -18.67
C PHE A 67 -2.03 17.94 -19.82
N PRO A 68 -1.55 17.10 -20.74
CA PRO A 68 -2.36 16.54 -21.83
C PRO A 68 -3.64 15.84 -21.35
N GLY A 69 -4.71 15.99 -22.11
CA GLY A 69 -6.04 15.51 -21.75
C GLY A 69 -6.90 16.55 -21.01
N GLU A 70 -8.19 16.26 -20.90
CA GLU A 70 -9.19 17.19 -20.36
C GLU A 70 -9.87 16.63 -19.11
N HIS A 71 -10.51 17.52 -18.34
CA HIS A 71 -11.41 17.17 -17.24
C HIS A 71 -10.79 16.32 -16.12
N TYR A 72 -9.58 16.66 -15.69
CA TYR A 72 -9.00 16.11 -14.46
C TYR A 72 -9.82 16.56 -13.24
N VAL A 73 -10.71 15.70 -12.78
CA VAL A 73 -11.52 15.91 -11.57
C VAL A 73 -10.71 15.57 -10.31
N PRO A 74 -11.11 16.06 -9.11
CA PRO A 74 -10.37 15.86 -7.86
C PRO A 74 -10.01 14.41 -7.51
N PHE A 75 -10.71 13.43 -8.08
CA PHE A 75 -10.52 12.00 -7.81
C PHE A 75 -9.68 11.27 -8.86
N ASP A 76 -9.10 12.00 -9.83
CA ASP A 76 -8.51 11.45 -11.05
C ASP A 76 -7.06 11.91 -11.34
N LEU A 77 -6.33 12.37 -10.32
CA LEU A 77 -4.94 12.86 -10.46
C LEU A 77 -3.90 11.73 -10.64
N TYR A 78 -4.32 10.47 -10.75
CA TYR A 78 -3.44 9.34 -11.06
C TYR A 78 -3.68 8.78 -12.47
N ALA A 79 -4.48 9.48 -13.28
CA ALA A 79 -4.67 9.17 -14.70
C ALA A 79 -3.57 9.83 -15.56
N PHE A 80 -2.33 9.38 -15.38
CA PHE A 80 -1.15 9.96 -16.03
C PHE A 80 -1.16 9.80 -17.56
N LEU A 81 -1.56 8.63 -18.06
CA LEU A 81 -1.60 8.34 -19.48
C LEU A 81 -2.96 7.71 -19.81
N ARG A 82 -3.95 8.57 -20.07
CA ARG A 82 -5.30 8.15 -20.47
C ARG A 82 -5.25 7.46 -21.84
N ARG A 83 -6.11 6.47 -22.06
CA ARG A 83 -6.26 5.85 -23.38
C ARG A 83 -6.75 6.88 -24.40
N GLY A 84 -6.33 6.72 -25.65
CA GLY A 84 -6.80 7.52 -26.78
C GLY A 84 -5.65 8.19 -27.53
N PRO A 85 -5.95 9.17 -28.42
CA PRO A 85 -4.96 9.79 -29.30
C PRO A 85 -4.05 10.81 -28.59
N LEU A 86 -3.99 10.81 -27.26
CA LEU A 86 -3.26 11.81 -26.46
C LEU A 86 -1.75 11.58 -26.44
N MET A 87 -1.25 10.42 -26.88
CA MET A 87 0.18 10.11 -26.82
C MET A 87 1.03 11.12 -27.59
N ILE A 88 0.56 11.59 -28.75
CA ILE A 88 1.24 12.63 -29.54
C ILE A 88 1.37 13.91 -28.70
N GLU A 89 0.28 14.36 -28.07
CA GLU A 89 0.30 15.54 -27.20
C GLU A 89 1.23 15.33 -25.98
N HIS A 90 1.24 14.11 -25.41
CA HIS A 90 2.15 13.77 -24.33
C HIS A 90 3.62 13.89 -24.73
N VAL A 91 3.98 13.45 -25.94
CA VAL A 91 5.33 13.58 -26.50
C VAL A 91 5.67 15.05 -26.77
N GLU A 92 4.77 15.80 -27.42
CA GLU A 92 4.98 17.22 -27.74
C GLU A 92 5.15 18.08 -26.47
N LYS A 93 4.42 17.78 -25.39
CA LYS A 93 4.55 18.44 -24.09
C LYS A 93 5.66 17.86 -23.21
N GLY A 94 6.38 16.83 -23.66
CA GLY A 94 7.50 16.22 -22.93
C GLY A 94 7.10 15.41 -21.68
N THR A 95 5.84 15.00 -21.59
CA THR A 95 5.32 14.15 -20.49
C THR A 95 5.44 12.66 -20.79
N ALA A 96 5.73 12.29 -22.03
CA ALA A 96 6.13 10.94 -22.45
C ALA A 96 7.32 11.02 -23.42
N PRO A 97 8.25 10.04 -23.40
CA PRO A 97 9.31 9.93 -24.41
C PRO A 97 8.78 9.75 -25.84
N TRP A 98 9.50 10.25 -26.84
CA TRP A 98 9.11 10.12 -28.26
C TRP A 98 9.08 8.67 -28.79
N TRP A 99 9.72 7.74 -28.09
CA TRP A 99 9.74 6.31 -28.39
C TRP A 99 8.71 5.51 -27.56
N SER A 100 7.77 6.19 -26.89
CA SER A 100 6.68 5.52 -26.20
C SER A 100 5.75 4.76 -27.15
N GLU A 101 5.27 3.60 -26.70
CA GLU A 101 4.25 2.83 -27.41
C GLU A 101 3.01 3.70 -27.67
N PRO A 102 2.49 3.79 -28.91
CA PRO A 102 1.32 4.61 -29.22
C PRO A 102 0.09 4.30 -28.36
N GLU A 103 -0.09 3.05 -27.95
CA GLU A 103 -1.19 2.59 -27.09
C GLU A 103 -0.83 2.57 -25.59
N LEU A 104 0.31 3.15 -25.19
CA LEU A 104 0.73 3.20 -23.79
C LEU A 104 -0.35 3.85 -22.93
N HIS A 105 -0.74 3.11 -21.90
CA HIS A 105 -1.79 3.50 -20.98
C HIS A 105 -1.33 3.24 -19.55
N GLY A 106 -1.54 4.24 -18.71
CA GLY A 106 -1.13 4.22 -17.31
C GLY A 106 -2.05 5.10 -16.49
N THR A 107 -3.17 4.53 -16.05
CA THR A 107 -4.12 5.22 -15.16
C THR A 107 -4.39 4.34 -13.94
N VAL A 108 -4.21 4.92 -12.76
CA VAL A 108 -4.21 4.16 -11.50
C VAL A 108 -5.36 4.67 -10.62
N LEU A 109 -6.24 3.79 -10.13
CA LEU A 109 -7.47 4.24 -9.47
C LEU A 109 -7.21 4.49 -7.99
N ARG A 110 -7.03 5.77 -7.62
CA ARG A 110 -6.72 6.17 -6.23
C ARG A 110 -7.55 7.39 -5.79
N PRO A 111 -8.89 7.29 -5.77
CA PRO A 111 -9.77 8.43 -5.60
C PRO A 111 -9.52 9.20 -4.29
N LEU A 112 -9.31 8.50 -3.16
CA LEU A 112 -9.05 9.16 -1.88
C LEU A 112 -7.69 9.86 -1.88
N SER A 113 -6.65 9.21 -2.38
CA SER A 113 -5.32 9.81 -2.48
C SER A 113 -5.29 11.00 -3.43
N SER A 114 -6.02 10.92 -4.54
CA SER A 114 -6.20 12.02 -5.49
C SER A 114 -6.92 13.20 -4.84
N LEU A 115 -7.98 12.93 -4.07
CA LEU A 115 -8.69 13.96 -3.33
C LEU A 115 -7.76 14.65 -2.33
N MET A 116 -6.94 13.90 -1.59
CA MET A 116 -6.00 14.47 -0.63
C MET A 116 -4.97 15.39 -1.30
N LEU A 117 -4.49 15.03 -2.50
CA LEU A 117 -3.61 15.90 -3.29
C LEU A 117 -4.34 17.14 -3.81
N THR A 118 -5.58 16.98 -4.26
CA THR A 118 -6.39 18.12 -4.70
C THR A 118 -6.62 19.11 -3.57
N ILE A 119 -6.90 18.62 -2.36
CA ILE A 119 -7.06 19.44 -1.15
C ILE A 119 -5.78 20.22 -0.86
N ASP A 120 -4.60 19.60 -1.02
CA ASP A 120 -3.32 20.26 -0.87
C ASP A 120 -3.16 21.44 -1.85
N HIS A 121 -3.46 21.22 -3.13
CA HIS A 121 -3.39 22.27 -4.13
C HIS A 121 -4.44 23.38 -3.91
N LEU A 122 -5.61 23.03 -3.37
CA LEU A 122 -6.71 23.97 -3.13
C LEU A 122 -6.46 24.84 -1.88
N LEU A 123 -6.10 24.22 -0.76
CA LEU A 123 -5.94 24.91 0.53
C LEU A 123 -4.56 25.56 0.68
N LEU A 124 -3.54 24.98 0.06
CA LEU A 124 -2.14 25.36 0.24
C LEU A 124 -1.43 25.49 -1.12
N PRO A 125 -1.93 26.34 -2.03
CA PRO A 125 -1.41 26.42 -3.40
C PRO A 125 0.08 26.78 -3.41
N LYS A 126 0.85 26.08 -4.25
CA LYS A 126 2.30 26.29 -4.46
C LYS A 126 3.13 26.19 -3.17
N ASN A 127 2.69 25.42 -2.18
CA ASN A 127 3.39 25.23 -0.92
C ASN A 127 3.78 23.74 -0.71
N PRO A 128 4.79 23.25 -1.44
CA PRO A 128 5.20 21.84 -1.35
C PRO A 128 5.66 21.45 0.05
N TRP A 129 6.25 22.38 0.81
CA TRP A 129 6.62 22.15 2.20
C TRP A 129 5.41 21.70 3.03
N ALA A 130 4.28 22.41 2.91
CA ALA A 130 3.06 22.07 3.65
C ALA A 130 2.43 20.76 3.16
N TRP A 131 2.55 20.44 1.86
CA TRP A 131 2.10 19.16 1.31
C TRP A 131 2.91 17.99 1.87
N HIS A 132 4.23 18.15 2.07
CA HIS A 132 5.01 17.13 2.77
C HIS A 132 4.65 17.02 4.25
N VAL A 133 4.33 18.13 4.92
CA VAL A 133 3.80 18.07 6.29
C VAL A 133 2.51 17.23 6.33
N HIS A 134 1.63 17.37 5.35
CA HIS A 134 0.45 16.52 5.22
C HIS A 134 0.83 15.02 5.06
N SER A 135 1.82 14.68 4.23
CA SER A 135 2.35 13.31 4.17
C SER A 135 2.92 12.81 5.51
N GLN A 136 3.61 13.67 6.27
CA GLN A 136 4.14 13.33 7.60
C GLN A 136 3.01 13.03 8.61
N LEU A 137 1.89 13.77 8.54
CA LEU A 137 0.73 13.50 9.37
C LEU A 137 0.12 12.12 9.06
N TRP A 138 0.03 11.74 7.79
CA TRP A 138 -0.38 10.39 7.39
C TRP A 138 0.59 9.31 7.87
N PHE A 139 1.90 9.60 7.89
CA PHE A 139 2.88 8.68 8.46
C PHE A 139 2.68 8.49 9.97
N GLY A 140 2.47 9.57 10.72
CA GLY A 140 2.11 9.47 12.14
C GLY A 140 0.82 8.69 12.38
N ALA A 141 -0.21 8.91 11.55
CA ALA A 141 -1.47 8.18 11.60
C ALA A 141 -1.27 6.68 11.31
N ALA A 142 -0.41 6.32 10.36
CA ALA A 142 -0.08 4.94 10.05
C ALA A 142 0.63 4.24 11.22
N ILE A 143 1.60 4.91 11.88
CA ILE A 143 2.27 4.39 13.09
C ILE A 143 1.27 4.13 14.21
N VAL A 144 0.41 5.10 14.50
CA VAL A 144 -0.59 4.97 15.58
C VAL A 144 -1.58 3.86 15.27
N SER A 145 -2.08 3.79 14.04
CA SER A 145 -3.00 2.75 13.57
C SER A 145 -2.37 1.36 13.64
N PHE A 146 -1.12 1.23 13.19
CA PHE A 146 -0.36 0.00 13.34
C PHE A 146 -0.18 -0.38 14.79
N GLY A 147 0.18 0.56 15.67
CA GLY A 147 0.36 0.27 17.10
C GLY A 147 -0.92 -0.17 17.79
N PHE A 148 -2.06 0.37 17.39
CA PHE A 148 -3.35 -0.11 17.81
C PHE A 148 -3.64 -1.54 17.31
N CYS A 149 -3.30 -1.87 16.06
CA CYS A 149 -3.44 -3.22 15.53
C CYS A 149 -2.47 -4.22 16.18
N ALA A 150 -1.20 -3.85 16.31
CA ALA A 150 -0.14 -4.65 16.93
C ALA A 150 -0.45 -4.94 18.39
N ARG A 151 -0.96 -3.96 19.16
CA ARG A 151 -1.44 -4.19 20.53
C ARG A 151 -2.67 -5.08 20.57
N ARG A 152 -3.38 -5.32 19.47
CA ARG A 152 -4.47 -6.31 19.43
C ARG A 152 -3.94 -7.72 19.19
N LEU A 153 -2.86 -7.87 18.42
CA LEU A 153 -2.25 -9.16 18.03
C LEU A 153 -1.22 -9.68 19.03
N LEU A 154 -0.37 -8.80 19.57
CA LEU A 154 0.87 -9.14 20.26
C LEU A 154 0.86 -8.59 21.68
N GLY A 155 1.53 -9.25 22.63
CA GLY A 155 1.74 -8.72 23.98
C GLY A 155 2.43 -7.35 23.98
N ARG A 156 2.21 -6.52 25.01
CA ARG A 156 2.62 -5.10 25.05
C ARG A 156 4.07 -4.84 24.62
N LYS A 157 5.02 -5.62 25.14
CA LYS A 157 6.46 -5.42 24.86
C LYS A 157 6.78 -5.70 23.38
N VAL A 158 6.28 -6.81 22.86
CA VAL A 158 6.48 -7.21 21.46
C VAL A 158 5.77 -6.26 20.50
N ALA A 159 4.56 -5.82 20.86
CA ALA A 159 3.84 -4.80 20.10
C ALA A 159 4.63 -3.49 20.02
N MET A 160 5.22 -3.01 21.13
CA MET A 160 6.01 -1.78 21.12
C MET A 160 7.26 -1.93 20.25
N LEU A 161 7.97 -3.06 20.35
CA LEU A 161 9.09 -3.35 19.47
C LEU A 161 8.68 -3.36 18.00
N ALA A 162 7.56 -4.01 17.66
CA ALA A 162 7.06 -4.03 16.29
C ALA A 162 6.75 -2.62 15.76
N VAL A 163 6.10 -1.77 16.57
CA VAL A 163 5.81 -0.38 16.17
C VAL A 163 7.09 0.44 16.02
N LEU A 164 8.08 0.23 16.89
CA LEU A 164 9.39 0.89 16.76
C LEU A 164 10.07 0.49 15.45
N LEU A 165 10.08 -0.80 15.11
CA LEU A 165 10.64 -1.29 13.85
C LEU A 165 9.90 -0.70 12.64
N PHE A 166 8.58 -0.67 12.68
CA PHE A 166 7.77 -0.03 11.63
C PHE A 166 8.06 1.47 11.49
N ALA A 167 8.20 2.19 12.62
CA ALA A 167 8.53 3.61 12.64
C ALA A 167 9.96 3.90 12.17
N LEU A 168 10.86 2.92 12.19
CA LEU A 168 12.25 3.01 11.74
C LEU A 168 12.48 2.41 10.35
N GLU A 169 11.46 1.81 9.73
CA GLU A 169 11.54 1.22 8.41
C GLU A 169 12.07 2.23 7.37
N ALA A 170 13.01 1.80 6.53
CA ALA A 170 13.62 2.63 5.52
C ALA A 170 12.70 2.82 4.31
N GLY A 171 11.85 1.84 4.00
CA GLY A 171 10.89 1.89 2.91
C GLY A 171 9.90 3.06 2.98
N VAL A 172 9.66 3.63 4.17
CA VAL A 172 8.77 4.79 4.35
C VAL A 172 9.36 6.10 3.84
N VAL A 173 10.66 6.15 3.50
CA VAL A 173 11.30 7.36 2.94
C VAL A 173 10.65 7.76 1.61
N SER A 174 10.33 6.79 0.75
CA SER A 174 9.70 7.06 -0.55
C SER A 174 8.35 7.78 -0.42
N PRO A 175 7.34 7.28 0.31
CA PRO A 175 6.05 7.98 0.44
C PRO A 175 6.10 9.28 1.25
N LEU A 176 7.19 9.56 1.97
CA LEU A 176 7.41 10.85 2.64
C LEU A 176 8.01 11.91 1.72
N GLY A 177 8.94 11.50 0.84
CA GLY A 177 9.58 12.39 -0.12
C GLY A 177 8.80 12.55 -1.43
N TRP A 178 8.06 11.53 -1.88
CA TRP A 178 7.29 11.56 -3.11
C TRP A 178 5.81 11.75 -2.78
N LEU A 179 5.25 12.94 -3.07
CA LEU A 179 3.92 13.31 -2.59
C LEU A 179 2.83 12.42 -3.19
N ALA A 180 2.93 12.04 -4.46
CA ALA A 180 2.02 11.09 -5.12
C ALA A 180 2.09 9.68 -4.49
N ASN A 181 3.20 9.30 -3.87
CA ASN A 181 3.30 8.01 -3.19
C ASN A 181 2.73 8.02 -1.76
N ARG A 182 2.21 9.16 -1.27
CA ARG A 182 1.50 9.24 0.04
C ARG A 182 0.34 8.25 0.15
N CYS A 183 -0.21 7.81 -0.98
CA CYS A 183 -1.27 6.82 -1.06
C CYS A 183 -0.97 5.56 -0.23
N VAL A 184 0.30 5.15 -0.14
CA VAL A 184 0.73 4.02 0.71
C VAL A 184 0.41 4.26 2.19
N LEU A 185 0.66 5.47 2.69
CA LEU A 185 0.43 5.83 4.10
C LEU A 185 -1.07 5.92 4.43
N ILE A 186 -1.87 6.40 3.47
CA ILE A 186 -3.34 6.41 3.55
C ILE A 186 -3.85 4.97 3.63
N CYS A 187 -3.40 4.10 2.72
CA CYS A 187 -3.76 2.68 2.70
C CYS A 187 -3.36 2.00 4.02
N ALA A 188 -2.13 2.21 4.49
CA ALA A 188 -1.64 1.63 5.73
C ALA A 188 -2.47 2.07 6.95
N THR A 189 -2.79 3.36 7.04
CA THR A 189 -3.60 3.91 8.14
C THR A 189 -4.96 3.23 8.23
N PHE A 190 -5.76 3.30 7.17
CA PHE A 190 -7.10 2.70 7.19
C PHE A 190 -7.05 1.17 7.20
N GLY A 191 -6.04 0.58 6.57
CA GLY A 191 -5.80 -0.85 6.53
C GLY A 191 -5.54 -1.46 7.91
N PHE A 192 -4.64 -0.85 8.69
CA PHE A 192 -4.37 -1.32 10.05
C PHE A 192 -5.57 -1.10 10.99
N LEU A 193 -6.35 -0.04 10.79
CA LEU A 193 -7.60 0.14 11.52
C LEU A 193 -8.64 -0.92 11.14
N ALA A 194 -8.79 -1.23 9.86
CA ALA A 194 -9.68 -2.30 9.38
C ALA A 194 -9.29 -3.64 10.00
N LEU A 195 -8.00 -3.99 9.95
CA LEU A 195 -7.48 -5.22 10.57
C LEU A 195 -7.69 -5.24 12.09
N ARG A 196 -7.45 -4.13 12.79
CA ARG A 196 -7.74 -4.04 14.23
C ARG A 196 -9.22 -4.28 14.52
N VAL A 197 -10.12 -3.71 13.73
CA VAL A 197 -11.57 -3.89 13.89
C VAL A 197 -11.91 -5.35 13.63
N HIS A 198 -11.41 -5.94 12.55
CA HIS A 198 -11.57 -7.37 12.22
C HIS A 198 -11.26 -8.26 13.42
N LEU A 199 -10.05 -8.10 13.97
CA LEU A 199 -9.60 -8.86 15.14
C LEU A 199 -10.50 -8.64 16.37
N SER A 200 -10.96 -7.40 16.57
CA SER A 200 -11.77 -7.01 17.72
C SER A 200 -13.19 -7.57 17.68
N TRP A 201 -13.86 -7.57 16.53
CA TRP A 201 -15.24 -8.08 16.45
C TRP A 201 -15.27 -9.61 16.30
N ARG A 202 -14.23 -10.22 15.74
CA ARG A 202 -14.12 -11.67 15.64
C ARG A 202 -13.76 -12.34 16.96
N ARG A 203 -12.91 -11.70 17.76
CA ARG A 203 -12.58 -12.15 19.12
C ARG A 203 -12.77 -10.99 20.10
N PRO A 204 -14.00 -10.64 20.47
CA PRO A 204 -14.21 -9.54 21.39
C PRO A 204 -13.62 -9.87 22.77
N ASP A 205 -12.92 -8.91 23.34
CA ASP A 205 -12.47 -8.95 24.74
C ASP A 205 -13.30 -7.96 25.59
N PRO A 206 -13.18 -7.97 26.94
CA PRO A 206 -13.93 -7.04 27.79
C PRO A 206 -13.61 -5.57 27.51
N SER A 207 -12.45 -5.28 26.90
CA SER A 207 -12.00 -3.93 26.55
C SER A 207 -12.61 -3.43 25.22
N THR A 208 -13.15 -4.34 24.41
CA THR A 208 -13.72 -4.06 23.10
C THR A 208 -14.98 -3.19 23.26
N PRO A 209 -15.11 -2.06 22.54
CA PRO A 209 -16.31 -1.23 22.64
C PRO A 209 -17.57 -1.95 22.14
N ALA A 210 -18.72 -1.66 22.76
CA ALA A 210 -20.00 -2.28 22.38
C ALA A 210 -20.38 -2.02 20.92
N TRP A 211 -20.05 -0.84 20.38
CA TRP A 211 -20.31 -0.50 18.97
C TRP A 211 -19.46 -1.33 18.01
N VAL A 212 -18.22 -1.69 18.36
CA VAL A 212 -17.39 -2.60 17.56
C VAL A 212 -17.95 -4.02 17.58
N ARG A 213 -18.43 -4.49 18.74
CA ARG A 213 -19.07 -5.81 18.83
C ARG A 213 -20.32 -5.90 17.96
N ARG A 214 -21.14 -4.85 17.95
CA ARG A 214 -22.41 -4.83 17.23
C ARG A 214 -22.28 -4.54 15.73
N HIS A 215 -21.35 -3.67 15.36
CA HIS A 215 -21.23 -3.14 14.00
C HIS A 215 -19.87 -3.40 13.34
N GLY A 216 -19.02 -4.24 13.95
CA GLY A 216 -17.65 -4.51 13.52
C GLY A 216 -17.49 -4.78 12.02
N PRO A 217 -18.29 -5.70 11.43
CA PRO A 217 -18.25 -5.96 9.98
C PRO A 217 -18.52 -4.72 9.12
N LEU A 218 -19.45 -3.86 9.51
CA LEU A 218 -19.76 -2.64 8.76
C LEU A 218 -18.60 -1.63 8.86
N ILE A 219 -18.06 -1.44 10.06
CA ILE A 219 -16.96 -0.51 10.31
C ILE A 219 -15.69 -0.96 9.57
N GLU A 220 -15.39 -2.26 9.61
CA GLU A 220 -14.31 -2.87 8.84
C GLU A 220 -14.50 -2.62 7.34
N GLY A 221 -15.71 -2.83 6.81
CA GLY A 221 -16.00 -2.59 5.40
C GLY A 221 -15.83 -1.13 4.99
N VAL A 222 -16.24 -0.18 5.83
CA VAL A 222 -16.02 1.26 5.58
C VAL A 222 -14.52 1.59 5.59
N LEU A 223 -13.78 1.10 6.59
CA LEU A 223 -12.33 1.32 6.68
C LEU A 223 -11.59 0.67 5.51
N MET A 224 -12.01 -0.51 5.08
CA MET A 224 -11.45 -1.17 3.90
C MET A 224 -11.79 -0.40 2.61
N GLY A 225 -13.00 0.14 2.51
CA GLY A 225 -13.39 1.03 1.42
C GLY A 225 -12.48 2.27 1.34
N LEU A 226 -12.20 2.92 2.48
CA LEU A 226 -11.25 4.03 2.56
C LEU A 226 -9.82 3.60 2.21
N CYS A 227 -9.40 2.43 2.69
CA CYS A 227 -8.09 1.83 2.40
C CYS A 227 -7.88 1.62 0.90
N ILE A 228 -8.78 0.89 0.24
CA ILE A 228 -8.66 0.58 -1.20
C ILE A 228 -8.87 1.81 -2.08
N SER A 229 -9.66 2.79 -1.62
CA SER A 229 -9.78 4.10 -2.28
C SER A 229 -8.48 4.90 -2.23
N GLY A 230 -7.58 4.60 -1.28
CA GLY A 230 -6.22 5.13 -1.25
C GLY A 230 -5.34 4.56 -2.37
N GLY A 231 -5.57 3.31 -2.77
CA GLY A 231 -4.90 2.65 -3.88
C GLY A 231 -4.70 1.15 -3.68
N GLU A 232 -4.04 0.52 -4.65
CA GLU A 232 -3.89 -0.94 -4.75
C GLU A 232 -3.08 -1.54 -3.60
N TYR A 233 -2.29 -0.72 -2.90
CA TYR A 233 -1.55 -1.14 -1.69
C TYR A 233 -2.48 -1.70 -0.60
N GLY A 234 -3.75 -1.28 -0.58
CA GLY A 234 -4.76 -1.81 0.32
C GLY A 234 -5.00 -3.33 0.17
N LEU A 235 -4.70 -3.92 -1.00
CA LEU A 235 -4.85 -5.36 -1.23
C LEU A 235 -4.03 -6.21 -0.26
N ALA A 236 -2.92 -5.69 0.29
CA ALA A 236 -2.14 -6.38 1.30
C ALA A 236 -2.94 -6.68 2.58
N ILE A 237 -3.88 -5.80 2.95
CA ILE A 237 -4.72 -5.97 4.14
C ILE A 237 -5.67 -7.14 3.98
N VAL A 238 -6.20 -7.33 2.77
CA VAL A 238 -7.04 -8.49 2.43
C VAL A 238 -6.25 -9.76 2.70
N VAL A 239 -4.99 -9.84 2.23
CA VAL A 239 -4.12 -11.01 2.46
C VAL A 239 -3.92 -11.26 3.96
N TYR A 240 -3.73 -10.23 4.78
CA TYR A 240 -3.60 -10.39 6.23
C TYR A 240 -4.90 -10.89 6.90
N VAL A 241 -6.07 -10.40 6.48
CA VAL A 241 -7.36 -10.90 6.98
C VAL A 241 -7.55 -12.36 6.59
N PHE A 242 -7.26 -12.74 5.36
CA PHE A 242 -7.30 -14.14 4.92
C PHE A 242 -6.32 -15.02 5.70
N ALA A 243 -5.08 -14.56 5.90
CA ALA A 243 -4.09 -15.30 6.67
C ALA A 243 -4.55 -15.50 8.12
N TRP A 244 -5.14 -14.48 8.72
CA TRP A 244 -5.73 -14.58 10.06
C TRP A 244 -6.90 -15.57 10.07
N GLU A 245 -7.87 -15.43 9.17
CA GLU A 245 -9.00 -16.34 9.04
C GLU A 245 -8.60 -17.75 8.63
N LEU A 246 -7.41 -18.00 8.08
CA LEU A 246 -6.92 -19.34 7.79
C LEU A 246 -6.23 -19.97 9.01
N LEU A 247 -5.40 -19.20 9.71
CA LEU A 247 -4.46 -19.71 10.70
C LEU A 247 -4.89 -19.52 12.16
N ALA A 248 -5.66 -18.49 12.46
CA ALA A 248 -5.90 -18.04 13.84
C ALA A 248 -7.34 -17.60 14.14
N GLY A 249 -8.18 -17.38 13.12
CA GLY A 249 -9.39 -16.59 13.25
C GLY A 249 -10.57 -17.27 13.95
N GLY A 250 -10.71 -18.58 13.78
CA GLY A 250 -11.83 -19.33 14.33
C GLY A 250 -11.64 -19.72 15.80
N GLU A 251 -12.74 -19.88 16.53
CA GLU A 251 -12.76 -20.67 17.75
C GLU A 251 -12.58 -22.16 17.40
N ASP A 252 -12.11 -22.96 18.35
CA ASP A 252 -11.94 -24.39 18.15
C ASP A 252 -13.29 -25.03 17.75
N GLY A 253 -13.35 -25.58 16.53
CA GLY A 253 -14.56 -26.17 15.97
C GLY A 253 -15.45 -25.22 15.15
N GLU A 254 -15.08 -23.94 14.97
CA GLU A 254 -15.83 -23.03 14.09
C GLU A 254 -15.82 -23.52 12.63
N SER A 255 -16.99 -23.48 11.98
CA SER A 255 -17.12 -23.94 10.59
C SER A 255 -16.32 -23.06 9.62
N TRP A 256 -15.74 -23.69 8.59
CA TRP A 256 -15.08 -22.96 7.49
C TRP A 256 -16.00 -21.97 6.78
N GLY A 257 -17.31 -22.23 6.76
CA GLY A 257 -18.31 -21.32 6.21
C GLY A 257 -18.43 -20.01 7.00
N THR A 258 -18.31 -20.06 8.33
CA THR A 258 -18.31 -18.86 9.18
C THR A 258 -17.05 -18.03 8.95
N ARG A 259 -15.88 -18.68 8.90
CA ARG A 259 -14.58 -18.04 8.62
C ARG A 259 -14.56 -17.38 7.24
N ALA A 260 -15.11 -18.06 6.23
CA ALA A 260 -15.27 -17.48 4.89
C ALA A 260 -16.19 -16.25 4.91
N LYS A 261 -17.34 -16.31 5.59
CA LYS A 261 -18.25 -15.16 5.74
C LYS A 261 -17.60 -13.99 6.47
N ALA A 262 -16.70 -14.25 7.41
CA ALA A 262 -15.98 -13.22 8.14
C ALA A 262 -15.00 -12.40 7.27
N THR A 263 -14.63 -12.90 6.08
CA THR A 263 -13.83 -12.13 5.10
C THR A 263 -14.67 -11.17 4.24
N LEU A 264 -16.01 -11.31 4.24
CA LEU A 264 -16.89 -10.48 3.42
C LEU A 264 -16.71 -8.96 3.66
N PRO A 265 -16.52 -8.47 4.89
CA PRO A 265 -16.28 -7.06 5.15
C PRO A 265 -15.11 -6.46 4.38
N VAL A 266 -14.01 -7.20 4.18
CA VAL A 266 -12.90 -6.71 3.34
C VAL A 266 -13.10 -7.02 1.86
N LEU A 267 -13.72 -8.16 1.53
CA LEU A 267 -13.89 -8.60 0.16
C LEU A 267 -14.86 -7.74 -0.63
N VAL A 268 -16.02 -7.42 -0.05
CA VAL A 268 -17.06 -6.63 -0.74
C VAL A 268 -16.55 -5.28 -1.24
N PRO A 269 -15.95 -4.41 -0.41
CA PRO A 269 -15.41 -3.13 -0.89
C PRO A 269 -14.24 -3.31 -1.86
N THR A 270 -13.41 -4.34 -1.69
CA THR A 270 -12.30 -4.63 -2.61
C THR A 270 -12.80 -5.06 -3.98
N LEU A 271 -13.78 -5.96 -4.04
CA LEU A 271 -14.38 -6.42 -5.29
C LEU A 271 -15.14 -5.28 -5.97
N ALA A 272 -15.87 -4.46 -5.21
CA ALA A 272 -16.52 -3.27 -5.75
C ALA A 272 -15.49 -2.31 -6.37
N TYR A 273 -14.37 -2.07 -5.70
CA TYR A 273 -13.26 -1.29 -6.24
C TYR A 273 -12.69 -1.89 -7.54
N LEU A 274 -12.43 -3.21 -7.59
CA LEU A 274 -11.90 -3.87 -8.79
C LEU A 274 -12.89 -3.83 -9.97
N VAL A 275 -14.18 -4.00 -9.69
CA VAL A 275 -15.25 -3.87 -10.69
C VAL A 275 -15.30 -2.44 -11.22
N VAL A 276 -15.30 -1.43 -10.35
CA VAL A 276 -15.26 -0.02 -10.76
C VAL A 276 -14.01 0.23 -11.59
N HIS A 277 -12.82 -0.07 -11.06
CA HIS A 277 -11.53 0.04 -11.75
C HIS A 277 -11.60 -0.50 -13.18
N LYS A 278 -12.11 -1.72 -13.37
CA LYS A 278 -12.25 -2.32 -14.70
C LYS A 278 -13.31 -1.63 -15.56
N ALA A 279 -14.46 -1.28 -14.99
CA ALA A 279 -15.59 -0.68 -15.71
C ALA A 279 -15.27 0.72 -16.26
N ILE A 280 -14.50 1.52 -15.53
CA ILE A 280 -14.08 2.86 -15.98
C ILE A 280 -12.75 2.85 -16.75
N GLY A 281 -12.22 1.66 -17.07
CA GLY A 281 -11.07 1.49 -17.95
C GLY A 281 -9.72 1.87 -17.34
N TYR A 282 -9.61 1.88 -16.01
CA TYR A 282 -8.32 2.10 -15.34
C TYR A 282 -7.44 0.86 -15.46
N GLY A 283 -6.13 1.06 -15.34
CA GLY A 283 -5.12 0.02 -15.46
C GLY A 283 -3.89 0.47 -16.22
N THR A 284 -3.08 -0.50 -16.61
CA THR A 284 -1.84 -0.29 -17.37
C THR A 284 -1.80 -1.18 -18.60
N LEU A 285 -1.30 -0.66 -19.71
CA LEU A 285 -1.07 -1.38 -20.96
C LEU A 285 0.17 -0.80 -21.64
N GLY A 286 1.00 -1.65 -22.26
CA GLY A 286 2.18 -1.21 -23.03
C GLY A 286 3.35 -0.71 -22.17
N ALA A 287 3.39 -1.04 -20.87
CA ALA A 287 4.45 -0.61 -19.96
C ALA A 287 5.37 -1.78 -19.54
N ASP A 288 6.67 -1.66 -19.79
CA ASP A 288 7.67 -2.69 -19.42
C ASP A 288 7.95 -2.83 -17.93
N VAL A 289 7.32 -2.00 -17.10
CA VAL A 289 7.48 -2.01 -15.63
C VAL A 289 6.26 -2.58 -14.90
N TYR A 290 5.07 -2.57 -15.53
CA TYR A 290 3.81 -3.02 -14.96
C TYR A 290 3.17 -4.13 -15.81
N ALA A 291 2.78 -5.23 -15.16
CA ALA A 291 1.93 -6.23 -15.76
C ALA A 291 0.54 -6.11 -15.13
N ASP A 292 -0.50 -6.07 -15.95
CA ASP A 292 -1.89 -6.09 -15.49
C ASP A 292 -2.42 -7.54 -15.50
N PRO A 293 -2.86 -8.10 -14.36
CA PRO A 293 -3.41 -9.45 -14.32
C PRO A 293 -4.70 -9.63 -15.13
N PHE A 294 -5.42 -8.54 -15.44
CA PHE A 294 -6.66 -8.60 -16.22
C PHE A 294 -6.41 -8.61 -17.74
N HIS A 295 -5.36 -7.96 -18.22
CA HIS A 295 -5.03 -7.90 -19.65
C HIS A 295 -3.99 -8.96 -20.04
N SER A 296 -3.02 -9.26 -19.16
CA SER A 296 -1.92 -10.18 -19.42
C SER A 296 -1.70 -11.16 -18.25
N PRO A 297 -2.67 -12.05 -17.94
CA PRO A 297 -2.62 -12.92 -16.75
C PRO A 297 -1.39 -13.84 -16.70
N LEU A 298 -1.01 -14.44 -17.83
CA LEU A 298 0.18 -15.30 -17.92
C LEU A 298 1.47 -14.50 -17.77
N GLY A 299 1.55 -13.31 -18.37
CA GLY A 299 2.69 -12.41 -18.22
C GLY A 299 2.85 -11.94 -16.77
N TRP A 300 1.74 -11.56 -16.15
CA TRP A 300 1.69 -11.22 -14.73
C TRP A 300 2.15 -12.38 -13.84
N ALA A 301 1.67 -13.60 -14.09
CA ALA A 301 2.07 -14.78 -13.32
C ALA A 301 3.56 -15.10 -13.47
N LYS A 302 4.12 -15.01 -14.68
CA LYS A 302 5.56 -15.16 -14.93
C LYS A 302 6.36 -14.14 -14.14
N TRP A 303 5.93 -12.88 -14.13
CA TRP A 303 6.58 -11.84 -13.35
C TRP A 303 6.44 -12.04 -11.85
N ALA A 304 5.29 -12.51 -11.36
CA ALA A 304 5.07 -12.81 -9.96
C ALA A 304 6.04 -13.89 -9.46
N LEU A 305 6.28 -14.94 -10.25
CA LEU A 305 7.24 -16.01 -9.91
C LEU A 305 8.67 -15.48 -9.71
N ILE A 306 9.07 -14.44 -10.44
CA ILE A 306 10.40 -13.83 -10.35
C ILE A 306 10.44 -12.73 -9.27
N ARG A 307 9.42 -11.87 -9.22
CA ARG A 307 9.38 -10.69 -8.35
C ARG A 307 9.07 -11.04 -6.90
N MET A 308 8.18 -12.01 -6.63
CA MET A 308 7.81 -12.36 -5.25
C MET A 308 9.00 -12.86 -4.42
N PRO A 309 9.83 -13.82 -4.89
CA PRO A 309 11.03 -14.24 -4.15
C PRO A 309 12.01 -13.09 -3.91
N LYS A 310 12.18 -12.20 -4.89
CA LYS A 310 13.03 -11.00 -4.74
C LYS A 310 12.49 -10.05 -3.67
N LEU A 311 11.19 -9.77 -3.69
CA LEU A 311 10.55 -8.90 -2.69
C LEU A 311 10.62 -9.52 -1.29
N VAL A 312 10.45 -10.83 -1.16
CA VAL A 312 10.64 -11.55 0.11
C VAL A 312 12.10 -11.47 0.56
N ALA A 313 13.06 -11.66 -0.34
CA ALA A 313 14.49 -11.49 -0.04
C ALA A 313 14.81 -10.06 0.43
N GLY A 314 14.22 -9.05 -0.21
CA GLY A 314 14.36 -7.66 0.20
C GLY A 314 13.72 -7.35 1.56
N ALA A 315 12.54 -7.91 1.83
CA ALA A 315 11.82 -7.68 3.08
C ALA A 315 12.52 -8.31 4.30
N PHE A 316 13.05 -9.53 4.17
CA PHE A 316 13.61 -10.28 5.31
C PHE A 316 15.14 -10.25 5.40
N TRP A 317 15.85 -10.04 4.29
CA TRP A 317 17.31 -10.05 4.24
C TRP A 317 17.90 -8.74 3.73
N SER A 318 17.08 -7.71 3.52
CA SER A 318 17.51 -6.40 3.00
C SER A 318 18.30 -6.48 1.68
N VAL A 319 18.09 -7.55 0.90
CA VAL A 319 18.65 -7.67 -0.45
C VAL A 319 17.96 -6.64 -1.34
N PRO A 320 18.68 -5.71 -1.99
CA PRO A 320 18.06 -4.67 -2.80
C PRO A 320 17.12 -5.24 -3.88
N ALA A 321 15.81 -5.19 -3.64
CA ALA A 321 14.81 -5.76 -4.55
C ALA A 321 13.98 -4.68 -5.27
N ALA A 322 13.79 -3.52 -4.62
CA ALA A 322 12.93 -2.45 -5.10
C ALA A 322 13.54 -1.64 -6.25
N THR A 323 14.87 -1.46 -6.24
CA THR A 323 15.56 -0.56 -7.18
C THR A 323 15.98 -1.24 -8.48
N ILE A 324 16.16 -2.57 -8.47
CA ILE A 324 16.73 -3.35 -9.59
C ILE A 324 15.90 -3.25 -10.89
N HIS A 325 14.60 -2.96 -10.80
CA HIS A 325 13.70 -2.96 -11.95
C HIS A 325 13.29 -1.57 -12.46
N VAL A 326 13.31 -0.53 -11.62
CA VAL A 326 13.00 0.85 -12.03
C VAL A 326 14.26 1.59 -12.50
N PHE A 327 15.38 1.32 -11.83
CA PHE A 327 16.70 1.76 -12.27
C PHE A 327 17.49 0.48 -12.58
N ARG A 328 17.61 0.12 -13.86
CA ARG A 328 18.54 -0.94 -14.27
C ARG A 328 19.91 -0.55 -13.71
N HIS A 329 20.36 -1.24 -12.67
CA HIS A 329 21.63 -0.93 -12.02
C HIS A 329 22.74 -1.07 -13.07
N PRO A 330 23.69 -0.12 -13.19
CA PRO A 330 24.73 -0.18 -14.22
C PRO A 330 25.52 -1.50 -14.20
N ALA A 331 25.69 -2.12 -13.03
CA ALA A 331 26.32 -3.45 -12.93
C ALA A 331 25.48 -4.59 -13.54
N ALA A 332 24.15 -4.48 -13.53
CA ALA A 332 23.27 -5.42 -14.22
C ALA A 332 23.33 -5.19 -15.75
N ILE A 333 23.47 -3.93 -16.19
CA ILE A 333 23.73 -3.59 -17.60
C ILE A 333 25.10 -4.13 -18.01
N TRP A 334 26.15 -3.93 -17.22
CA TRP A 334 27.50 -4.46 -17.48
C TRP A 334 27.52 -5.98 -17.59
N TRP A 335 26.80 -6.69 -16.72
CA TRP A 335 26.66 -8.15 -16.80
C TRP A 335 25.83 -8.59 -18.02
N HIS A 336 24.82 -7.80 -18.40
CA HIS A 336 23.97 -8.05 -19.55
C HIS A 336 24.74 -7.80 -20.86
N ASP A 337 25.58 -6.76 -20.92
CA ASP A 337 26.44 -6.40 -22.04
C ASP A 337 27.56 -7.44 -22.30
N LEU A 338 27.90 -8.26 -21.29
CA LEU A 338 28.77 -9.43 -21.50
C LEU A 338 28.10 -10.54 -22.33
N THR A 339 26.76 -10.55 -22.38
CA THR A 339 25.97 -11.60 -23.05
C THR A 339 25.29 -11.13 -24.34
N VAL A 340 25.24 -9.82 -24.60
CA VAL A 340 24.71 -9.28 -25.85
C VAL A 340 25.85 -9.25 -26.89
N PRO A 341 25.69 -9.92 -28.06
CA PRO A 341 26.72 -9.89 -29.09
C PRO A 341 26.93 -8.44 -29.58
N PRO A 342 28.15 -8.06 -29.99
CA PRO A 342 28.51 -6.68 -30.35
C PRO A 342 27.72 -6.10 -31.56
N ARG A 343 26.86 -6.91 -32.20
CA ARG A 343 25.88 -6.50 -33.21
C ARG A 343 24.58 -7.27 -32.99
N PRO A 344 23.70 -6.80 -32.10
CA PRO A 344 22.42 -7.46 -31.85
C PRO A 344 21.51 -7.33 -33.07
N THR A 345 20.76 -8.39 -33.34
CA THR A 345 19.70 -8.49 -34.34
C THR A 345 18.32 -8.32 -33.67
N ALA A 346 17.26 -8.09 -34.44
CA ALA A 346 15.91 -7.92 -33.91
C ALA A 346 15.45 -9.14 -33.08
N ASP A 347 15.87 -10.35 -33.46
CA ASP A 347 15.52 -11.59 -32.78
C ASP A 347 16.11 -11.69 -31.37
N ASP A 348 17.22 -11.01 -31.10
CA ASP A 348 17.85 -11.01 -29.78
C ASP A 348 16.95 -10.34 -28.73
N TYR A 349 16.10 -9.39 -29.13
CA TYR A 349 15.20 -8.67 -28.21
C TYR A 349 13.88 -9.42 -27.92
N HIS A 350 13.52 -10.43 -28.72
CA HIS A 350 12.27 -11.17 -28.57
C HIS A 350 12.38 -12.40 -27.65
N HIS A 351 13.61 -12.79 -27.31
CA HIS A 351 13.89 -13.93 -26.43
C HIS A 351 14.43 -13.52 -25.04
N MET A 352 14.46 -12.23 -24.71
CA MET A 352 14.95 -11.70 -23.42
C MET A 352 13.85 -11.51 -22.38
#